data_AF-A0A1M5LDU7-F1
#
_entry.id   AF-A0A1M5LDU7-F1
#
_cell.length_a   1.000
_cell.length_b   1.000
_cell.length_c   1.000
_cell.angle_alpha   90.00
_cell.angle_beta   90.00
_cell.angle_gamma   90.00
#
_symmetry.space_group_name_H-M   'P 1'
#
loop_
_entity.id
_entity.type
_entity.pdbx_description
1 polymer ?
#
loop_
_entity_poly.entity_id
_entity_poly.type
_entity_poly.pdbx_seq_one_letter_code
_entity_poly.pdbx_strand_id
1 'polypeptide(L)'
;MSDESTNSEPSATTSVAAQELRQFVERIERLDAEKKDIMDAQKEVMAEAKGRGYDTKVLRKLIAIRKRDLNDLAEEEAVLDMYKAALGM
;
A
#
# COMPACT_ATOMS: atom_id res chain seq x y z
N MET A 1 37.08 15.68 45.64
CA MET A 1 36.15 15.94 44.53
C MET A 1 36.17 14.70 43.67
N SER A 2 35.21 13.81 43.93
CA SER A 2 35.05 12.50 43.32
C SER A 2 33.97 12.62 42.25
N ASP A 3 34.38 12.83 41.00
CA ASP A 3 33.52 12.63 39.83
C ASP A 3 33.60 11.15 39.43
N GLU A 4 32.72 10.37 40.06
CA GLU A 4 32.43 9.00 39.65
C GLU A 4 31.62 9.08 38.36
N SER A 5 32.29 8.89 37.23
CA SER A 5 31.66 8.71 35.93
C SER A 5 30.83 7.41 35.96
N THR A 6 29.53 7.53 36.19
CA THR A 6 28.57 6.43 36.04
C THR A 6 28.46 6.05 34.57
N ASN A 7 29.40 5.24 34.08
CA ASN A 7 29.25 4.50 32.83
C ASN A 7 28.17 3.42 33.07
N SER A 8 26.93 3.76 32.73
CA SER A 8 25.81 2.83 32.82
C SER A 8 25.94 1.83 31.69
N GLU A 9 26.50 0.66 31.98
CA GLU A 9 26.55 -0.49 31.07
C GLU A 9 25.15 -0.77 30.53
N PRO A 10 24.97 -0.95 29.20
CA PRO A 10 23.68 -1.28 28.63
C PRO A 10 23.23 -2.64 29.17
N SER A 11 22.20 -2.63 30.03
CA SER A 11 21.58 -3.84 30.57
C SER A 11 21.23 -4.82 29.44
N ALA A 12 21.48 -6.12 29.64
CA ALA A 12 21.18 -7.18 28.66
C ALA A 12 19.71 -7.17 28.20
N THR A 13 18.78 -6.64 28.98
CA THR A 13 17.38 -6.43 28.57
C THR A 13 17.23 -5.35 27.49
N THR A 14 18.03 -4.28 27.57
CA THR A 14 18.09 -3.21 26.56
C THR A 14 18.68 -3.73 25.26
N SER A 15 19.63 -4.68 25.32
CA SER A 15 20.22 -5.26 24.11
C SER A 15 19.25 -6.19 23.37
N VAL A 16 18.44 -6.98 24.08
CA VAL A 16 17.41 -7.83 23.46
C VAL A 16 16.31 -6.99 22.81
N ALA A 17 15.78 -5.98 23.52
CA ALA A 17 14.77 -5.07 22.95
C ALA A 17 15.30 -4.30 21.73
N ALA A 18 16.57 -3.87 21.75
CA ALA A 18 17.20 -3.20 20.61
C ALA A 18 17.35 -4.14 19.39
N GLN A 19 17.66 -5.42 19.62
CA GLN A 19 17.75 -6.42 18.55
C GLN A 19 16.38 -6.69 17.92
N GLU A 20 15.33 -6.82 18.73
CA GLU A 20 13.96 -7.02 18.26
C GLU A 20 13.47 -5.81 17.44
N LEU A 21 13.69 -4.59 17.94
CA LEU A 21 13.36 -3.36 17.21
C LEU A 21 14.05 -3.31 15.85
N ARG A 22 15.35 -3.65 15.80
CA ARG A 22 16.12 -3.70 14.55
C ARG A 22 15.53 -4.70 13.56
N GLN A 23 15.10 -5.88 14.02
CA GLN A 23 14.46 -6.87 13.14
C GLN A 23 13.14 -6.35 12.54
N PHE A 24 12.32 -5.64 13.31
CA PHE A 24 11.11 -5.02 12.76
C PHE A 24 11.44 -3.97 11.70
N VAL A 25 12.41 -3.09 11.97
CA VAL A 25 12.85 -2.05 11.01
C VAL A 25 13.35 -2.70 9.72
N GLU A 26 14.28 -3.65 9.80
CA GLU A 26 14.85 -4.32 8.62
C GLU A 26 13.78 -5.10 7.82
N ARG A 27 12.74 -5.63 8.47
CA ARG A 27 11.60 -6.25 7.78
C ARG A 27 10.74 -5.24 7.04
N ILE A 28 10.43 -4.09 7.65
CA ILE A 28 9.65 -3.03 7.01
C ILE A 28 10.41 -2.41 5.84
N GLU A 29 11.70 -2.12 5.99
CA GLU A 29 12.53 -1.55 4.91
C GLU A 29 12.58 -2.45 3.67
N ARG A 30 12.68 -3.78 3.89
CA ARG A 30 12.59 -4.75 2.80
C ARG A 30 11.21 -4.74 2.13
N LEU A 31 10.13 -4.73 2.92
CA LEU A 31 8.77 -4.66 2.37
C LEU A 31 8.53 -3.35 1.58
N ASP A 32 9.11 -2.24 2.02
CA ASP A 32 9.02 -0.96 1.32
C ASP A 32 9.81 -0.98 0.01
N ALA A 33 10.98 -1.64 -0.03
CA ALA A 33 11.73 -1.86 -1.25
C ALA A 33 10.93 -2.74 -2.25
N GLU A 34 10.39 -3.87 -1.80
CA GLU A 34 9.54 -4.75 -2.61
C GLU A 34 8.29 -4.00 -3.13
N LYS A 35 7.65 -3.21 -2.28
CA LYS A 35 6.50 -2.38 -2.66
C LYS A 35 6.87 -1.38 -3.74
N LYS A 36 8.05 -0.75 -3.64
CA LYS A 36 8.54 0.18 -4.67
C LYS A 36 8.73 -0.53 -6.00
N ASP A 37 9.39 -1.69 -6.00
CA ASP A 37 9.64 -2.47 -7.21
C ASP A 37 8.31 -2.89 -7.88
N ILE A 38 7.34 -3.34 -7.09
CA ILE A 38 5.99 -3.67 -7.58
C ILE A 38 5.29 -2.43 -8.17
N MET A 39 5.40 -1.27 -7.51
CA MET A 39 4.80 -0.03 -8.01
C MET A 39 5.41 0.40 -9.34
N ASP A 40 6.72 0.26 -9.50
CA ASP A 40 7.40 0.62 -10.73
C ASP A 40 7.06 -0.35 -11.86
N ALA A 41 7.01 -1.67 -11.60
CA ALA A 41 6.51 -2.66 -12.55
C ALA A 41 5.05 -2.36 -12.99
N GLN A 42 4.17 -1.95 -12.07
CA GLN A 42 2.80 -1.55 -12.41
C GLN A 42 2.76 -0.31 -13.33
N LYS A 43 3.66 0.65 -13.13
CA LYS A 43 3.75 1.83 -14.01
C LYS A 43 4.21 1.46 -15.41
N GLU A 44 5.16 0.54 -15.54
CA GLU A 44 5.64 0.05 -16.84
C GLU A 44 4.51 -0.61 -17.63
N VAL A 45 3.73 -1.50 -17.01
CA VAL A 45 2.56 -2.14 -17.65
C VAL A 45 1.54 -1.09 -18.11
N MET A 46 1.27 -0.08 -17.29
CA MET A 46 0.36 1.01 -17.64
C MET A 46 0.90 1.87 -18.80
N ALA A 47 2.22 2.11 -18.84
CA ALA A 47 2.87 2.83 -19.92
C ALA A 47 2.83 2.03 -21.23
N GLU A 48 3.06 0.72 -21.17
CA GLU A 48 2.93 -0.19 -22.30
C GLU A 48 1.50 -0.18 -22.86
N ALA A 49 0.49 -0.32 -21.99
CA ALA A 49 -0.91 -0.25 -22.39
C ALA A 49 -1.24 1.08 -23.07
N LYS A 50 -0.73 2.20 -22.53
CA LYS A 50 -0.87 3.52 -23.16
C LYS A 50 -0.21 3.58 -24.54
N GLY A 51 1.00 3.03 -24.69
CA GLY A 51 1.72 2.95 -25.97
C GLY A 51 0.98 2.13 -27.03
N ARG A 52 0.18 1.14 -26.60
CA ARG A 52 -0.70 0.33 -27.45
C ARG A 52 -2.06 0.99 -27.74
N GLY A 53 -2.32 2.18 -27.21
CA GLY A 53 -3.55 2.95 -27.46
C GLY A 53 -4.68 2.71 -26.46
N TYR A 54 -4.46 1.99 -25.36
CA TYR A 54 -5.48 1.82 -24.32
C TYR A 54 -5.61 3.06 -23.43
N ASP A 55 -6.83 3.36 -23.00
CA ASP A 55 -7.06 4.38 -21.96
C ASP A 55 -6.72 3.83 -20.57
N THR A 56 -5.59 4.26 -20.03
CA THR A 56 -5.12 3.89 -18.68
C THR A 56 -6.08 4.28 -17.56
N LYS A 57 -6.91 5.33 -17.71
CA LYS A 57 -7.92 5.70 -16.72
C LYS A 57 -9.03 4.66 -16.68
N VAL A 58 -9.48 4.18 -17.85
CA VAL A 58 -10.49 3.12 -17.95
C VAL A 58 -9.94 1.80 -17.42
N LEU A 59 -8.68 1.46 -17.74
CA LEU A 59 -8.04 0.26 -17.20
C LEU A 59 -7.96 0.27 -15.66
N ARG A 60 -7.60 1.41 -15.04
CA ARG A 60 -7.62 1.53 -13.57
C ARG A 60 -9.01 1.33 -12.97
N LYS A 61 -10.05 1.89 -13.61
CA LYS A 61 -11.45 1.64 -13.20
C LYS A 61 -11.80 0.17 -13.30
N LEU A 62 -11.44 -0.50 -14.41
CA LEU A 62 -11.70 -1.92 -14.60
C LEU A 62 -10.99 -2.78 -13.54
N ILE A 63 -9.73 -2.49 -13.21
CA ILE A 63 -9.01 -3.19 -12.14
C ILE A 63 -9.69 -2.96 -10.78
N ALA A 64 -10.13 -1.73 -10.48
CA ALA A 64 -10.82 -1.43 -9.23
C ALA A 64 -12.16 -2.17 -9.11
N ILE A 65 -12.95 -2.20 -10.19
CA ILE A 65 -14.20 -2.98 -10.28
C ILE A 65 -13.91 -4.46 -10.00
N ARG A 66 -12.88 -5.03 -10.64
CA ARG A 66 -12.50 -6.45 -10.48
C ARG A 66 -11.95 -6.81 -9.09
N LYS A 67 -11.58 -5.82 -8.26
CA LYS A 67 -11.12 -6.03 -6.88
C LYS A 67 -12.26 -6.03 -5.86
N ARG A 68 -13.42 -5.51 -6.21
CA ARG A 68 -14.60 -5.47 -5.32
C ARG A 68 -15.34 -6.80 -5.34
N ASP A 69 -16.13 -7.06 -4.30
CA ASP A 69 -17.11 -8.14 -4.32
C ASP A 69 -18.15 -7.85 -5.42
N LEU A 70 -18.53 -8.88 -6.18
CA LEU A 70 -19.47 -8.75 -7.28
C LEU A 70 -20.88 -8.35 -6.79
N ASN A 71 -21.24 -8.74 -5.57
CA ASN A 71 -22.52 -8.37 -4.96
C ASN A 71 -22.54 -6.90 -4.54
N ASP A 72 -21.47 -6.42 -3.89
CA ASP A 72 -21.33 -5.01 -3.52
C ASP A 72 -21.41 -4.09 -4.75
N LEU A 73 -20.79 -4.52 -5.86
CA LEU A 73 -20.84 -3.78 -7.12
C LEU A 73 -22.27 -3.74 -7.69
N ALA A 74 -22.98 -4.86 -7.70
CA ALA A 74 -24.34 -4.95 -8.22
C ALA A 74 -25.32 -4.09 -7.41
N GLU A 75 -25.17 -4.05 -6.08
CA GLU A 75 -25.95 -3.17 -5.21
C GLU A 75 -25.66 -1.69 -5.49
N GLU A 76 -24.39 -1.30 -5.61
CA GLU A 76 -23.99 0.07 -5.94
C GLU A 76 -24.52 0.50 -7.31
N GLU A 77 -24.44 -0.37 -8.32
CA GLU A 77 -24.97 -0.12 -9.67
C GLU A 77 -26.50 0.06 -9.66
N ALA A 78 -27.23 -0.79 -8.94
CA ALA A 78 -28.69 -0.66 -8.83
C ALA A 78 -29.11 0.68 -8.18
N VAL A 79 -28.40 1.12 -7.14
CA VAL A 79 -28.64 2.42 -6.49
C VAL A 79 -28.28 3.57 -7.42
N LEU A 80 -27.14 3.47 -8.11
CA LEU A 80 -26.69 4.48 -9.06
C LEU A 80 -27.70 4.66 -10.20
N ASP A 81 -28.21 3.58 -10.75
CA ASP A 81 -29.20 3.61 -11.82
C ASP A 81 -30.55 4.19 -11.36
N MET A 82 -30.97 3.91 -10.11
CA MET A 82 -32.13 4.59 -9.51
C MET A 82 -31.91 6.11 -9.45
N TYR A 83 -30.72 6.56 -9.05
CA TYR A 83 -30.40 7.99 -8.99
C TYR A 83 -30.33 8.63 -10.38
N LYS A 84 -29.73 7.97 -11.37
CA LYS A 84 -29.72 8.47 -12.76
C LYS A 84 -31.15 8.62 -13.29
N ALA A 85 -31.99 7.60 -13.08
CA ALA A 85 -33.39 7.65 -13.48
C ALA A 85 -34.14 8.83 -12.80
N ALA A 86 -33.92 9.05 -11.51
CA ALA A 86 -34.49 10.19 -10.79
C ALA A 86 -33.99 11.55 -11.31
N LEU A 87 -32.77 11.60 -11.84
CA LEU A 87 -32.16 12.79 -12.44
C LEU A 87 -32.44 12.94 -13.94
N GLY A 88 -33.11 11.97 -14.57
CA GLY A 88 -33.36 11.95 -16.02
C GLY A 88 -32.10 11.77 -16.88
N MET A 89 -31.09 11.06 -16.35
CA MET A 89 -29.83 10.72 -17.02
C MET A 89 -29.84 9.33 -17.65
#